data_AF-A0A968U414-F1
#
_entry.id   AF-A0A968U414-F1
#
_cell.length_a   1.000
_cell.length_b   1.000
_cell.length_c   1.000
_cell.angle_alpha   90.00
_cell.angle_beta   90.00
_cell.angle_gamma   90.00
#
_symmetry.space_group_name_H-M   'P 1'
#
loop_
_entity.id
_entity.type
_entity.pdbx_description
1 polymer ?
#
loop_
_entity_poly.entity_id
_entity_poly.type
_entity_poly.pdbx_seq_one_letter_code
_entity_poly.pdbx_strand_id
1 'polypeptide(L)'
;MFSLLFSPSNNALTLEALLGETVVASTSVALSAFEPIGEDGLVRQTVAIADVTFDQLRLIASGPDDDGVAFIGLDNVRIEETTSVPEPVSAAGVLAIGALLVGIKRR
;
A
#
# COMPACT_ATOMS: atom_id res chain seq x y z
N MET A 1 -36.15 5.22 15.22
CA MET A 1 -35.35 4.39 14.31
C MET A 1 -34.56 5.37 13.44
N PHE A 2 -33.30 5.64 13.77
CA PHE A 2 -32.48 6.57 12.99
C PHE A 2 -31.84 5.78 11.85
N SER A 3 -32.36 5.91 10.64
CA SER A 3 -31.63 5.49 9.46
C SER A 3 -30.59 6.57 9.17
N LEU A 4 -29.35 6.37 9.62
CA LEU A 4 -28.21 7.06 9.03
C LEU A 4 -28.07 6.53 7.61
N LEU A 5 -28.88 7.06 6.69
CA LEU A 5 -28.68 6.86 5.26
C LEU A 5 -27.51 7.76 4.86
N PHE A 6 -26.31 7.34 5.25
CA PHE A 6 -25.13 7.72 4.51
C PHE A 6 -25.38 7.27 3.08
N SER A 7 -25.55 8.21 2.13
CA SER A 7 -25.56 7.87 0.71
C SER A 7 -24.10 7.85 0.28
N PRO A 8 -23.43 6.68 0.17
CA PRO A 8 -22.02 6.60 -0.17
C PRO A 8 -21.71 7.00 -1.62
N SER A 9 -22.68 7.59 -2.33
CA SER A 9 -22.77 7.57 -3.78
C SER A 9 -21.68 8.37 -4.47
N ASN A 10 -21.14 9.43 -3.85
CA ASN A 10 -20.17 10.31 -4.52
C ASN A 10 -18.90 10.63 -3.72
N ASN A 11 -18.79 10.22 -2.45
CA ASN A 11 -17.58 10.41 -1.68
C ASN A 11 -16.54 9.32 -1.96
N ALA A 12 -15.27 9.66 -1.78
CA ALA A 12 -14.14 8.76 -1.94
C ALA A 12 -13.20 8.83 -0.74
N LEU A 13 -12.54 7.70 -0.48
CA LEU A 13 -11.46 7.58 0.47
C LEU A 13 -10.14 7.43 -0.30
N THR A 14 -9.22 8.36 -0.06
CA THR A 14 -7.91 8.41 -0.72
C THR A 14 -6.82 8.13 0.30
N LEU A 15 -6.01 7.11 0.05
CA LEU A 15 -4.76 6.86 0.77
C LEU A 15 -3.61 7.46 -0.05
N GLU A 16 -2.81 8.29 0.59
CA GLU A 16 -1.62 8.90 0.01
C GLU A 16 -0.38 8.43 0.77
N ALA A 17 0.66 8.09 0.01
CA ALA A 17 2.01 7.88 0.51
C ALA A 17 2.84 9.14 0.25
N LEU A 18 3.53 9.61 1.28
CA LEU A 18 4.36 10.80 1.23
C LEU A 18 5.83 10.46 1.49
N LEU A 19 6.73 11.23 0.89
CA LEU A 19 8.16 11.25 1.20
C LEU A 19 8.58 12.71 1.39
N GLY A 20 8.92 13.08 2.63
CA GLY A 20 9.25 14.46 2.97
C GLY A 20 8.15 15.44 2.57
N GLU A 21 6.90 15.18 2.99
CA GLU A 21 5.69 15.97 2.69
C GLU A 21 5.23 15.96 1.22
N THR A 22 5.98 15.33 0.31
CA THR A 22 5.60 15.22 -1.10
C THR A 22 4.83 13.92 -1.33
N VAL A 23 3.65 13.99 -1.95
CA VAL A 23 2.88 12.80 -2.33
C VAL A 23 3.65 12.04 -3.42
N VAL A 24 4.07 10.82 -3.13
CA VAL A 24 4.81 9.94 -4.03
C VAL A 24 3.94 8.86 -4.67
N ALA A 25 2.84 8.50 -4.03
CA ALA A 25 1.82 7.63 -4.59
C ALA A 25 0.46 7.89 -3.91
N SER A 26 -0.62 7.55 -4.59
CA SER A 26 -1.96 7.63 -4.04
C SER A 26 -2.87 6.57 -4.63
N THR A 27 -3.82 6.09 -3.84
CA THR A 27 -4.92 5.24 -4.30
C THR A 27 -6.23 5.80 -3.77
N SER A 28 -7.28 5.76 -4.58
CA SER A 28 -8.59 6.31 -4.22
C SER A 28 -9.68 5.32 -4.53
N VAL A 29 -10.61 5.15 -3.60
CA VAL A 29 -11.75 4.24 -3.75
C VAL A 29 -13.03 4.98 -3.40
N ALA A 30 -14.02 4.91 -4.29
CA ALA A 30 -15.35 5.43 -4.02
C ALA A 30 -15.99 4.66 -2.86
N LEU A 31 -16.65 5.37 -1.94
CA LEU A 31 -17.31 4.73 -0.79
C LEU A 31 -18.45 3.80 -1.23
N SER A 32 -19.03 4.04 -2.40
CA SER A 32 -20.04 3.16 -3.02
C SER A 32 -19.48 1.80 -3.43
N ALA A 33 -18.16 1.64 -3.54
CA ALA A 33 -17.50 0.37 -3.83
C ALA A 33 -17.22 -0.46 -2.58
N PHE A 34 -17.55 0.04 -1.38
CA PHE A 34 -17.27 -0.68 -0.14
C PHE A 34 -18.29 -1.80 0.06
N GLU A 35 -17.82 -2.93 0.60
CA GLU A 35 -18.65 -4.10 0.80
C GLU A 35 -19.31 -4.08 2.17
N PRO A 36 -20.61 -4.39 2.29
CA PRO A 36 -21.27 -4.54 3.58
C PRO A 36 -20.61 -5.60 4.46
N ILE A 37 -20.56 -5.35 5.77
CA ILE A 37 -20.17 -6.31 6.80
C ILE A 37 -21.38 -6.55 7.71
N GLY A 38 -21.94 -7.75 7.64
CA GLY A 38 -23.11 -8.12 8.44
C GLY A 38 -24.34 -7.30 8.09
N GLU A 39 -25.23 -7.12 9.06
CA GLU A 39 -26.52 -6.43 8.89
C GLU A 39 -26.56 -5.02 9.51
N ASP A 40 -25.49 -4.62 10.22
CA ASP A 40 -25.44 -3.38 11.01
C ASP A 40 -25.12 -2.11 10.19
N GLY A 41 -25.11 -2.22 8.85
CA GLY A 41 -24.80 -1.10 7.96
C GLY A 41 -23.32 -0.68 7.93
N LEU A 42 -22.43 -1.48 8.53
CA LEU A 42 -20.99 -1.31 8.40
C LEU A 42 -20.54 -1.73 7.00
N VAL A 43 -19.53 -1.05 6.47
CA VAL A 43 -18.92 -1.38 5.17
C VAL A 43 -17.41 -1.45 5.32
N ARG A 44 -16.73 -2.28 4.51
CA ARG A 44 -15.27 -2.41 4.47
C ARG A 44 -14.71 -2.24 3.08
N GLN A 45 -13.46 -1.82 3.05
CA GLN A 45 -12.61 -1.88 1.88
C GLN A 45 -11.14 -1.99 2.29
N THR A 46 -10.38 -2.79 1.54
CA THR A 46 -8.91 -2.77 1.63
C THR A 46 -8.37 -1.72 0.67
N VAL A 47 -7.53 -0.82 1.17
CA VAL A 47 -6.82 0.18 0.38
C VAL A 47 -5.33 -0.08 0.49
N ALA A 48 -4.62 -0.12 -0.63
CA ALA A 48 -3.21 -0.48 -0.67
C ALA A 48 -2.43 0.36 -1.68
N ILE A 49 -1.18 0.65 -1.33
CA ILE A 49 -0.16 1.24 -2.20
C ILE A 49 1.03 0.29 -2.18
N ALA A 50 1.59 0.01 -3.36
CA ALA A 50 2.73 -0.88 -3.53
C ALA A 50 3.85 -0.18 -4.30
N ASP A 51 5.05 -0.78 -4.26
CA ASP A 51 6.21 -0.40 -5.08
C ASP A 51 6.63 1.08 -4.97
N VAL A 52 6.49 1.67 -3.76
CA VAL A 52 6.89 3.06 -3.49
C VAL A 52 7.66 3.17 -2.19
N THR A 53 8.67 4.06 -2.16
CA THR A 53 9.34 4.48 -0.94
C THR A 53 8.58 5.64 -0.31
N PHE A 54 8.21 5.54 0.96
CA PHE A 54 7.46 6.56 1.71
C PHE A 54 7.94 6.65 3.16
N ASP A 55 7.68 7.79 3.82
CA ASP A 55 7.92 8.00 5.26
C ASP A 55 6.62 8.32 6.03
N GLN A 56 5.53 8.66 5.32
CA GLN A 56 4.23 8.95 5.91
C GLN A 56 3.09 8.42 5.04
N LEU A 57 2.00 8.02 5.69
CA LEU A 57 0.71 7.73 5.04
C LEU A 57 -0.33 8.74 5.51
N ARG A 58 -1.19 9.20 4.59
CA ARG A 58 -2.30 10.10 4.88
C ARG A 58 -3.59 9.54 4.29
N LEU A 59 -4.65 9.50 5.09
CA LEU A 59 -5.97 9.07 4.67
C LEU A 59 -6.90 10.29 4.59
N ILE A 60 -7.52 10.50 3.43
CA ILE A 60 -8.35 11.67 3.12
C ILE A 60 -9.72 11.18 2.67
N ALA A 61 -10.77 11.61 3.36
CA ALA A 61 -12.13 11.53 2.85
C ALA A 61 -12.45 12.82 2.07
N SER A 62 -13.01 12.68 0.87
CA SER A 62 -13.34 13.82 0.01
C SER A 62 -14.57 13.52 -0.84
N GLY A 63 -15.38 14.53 -1.13
CA GLY A 63 -16.52 14.41 -2.03
C GLY A 63 -17.55 15.51 -1.80
N PRO A 64 -18.66 15.50 -2.56
CA PRO A 64 -19.70 16.52 -2.48
C PRO A 64 -20.63 16.34 -1.28
N ASP A 65 -20.64 15.18 -0.63
CA ASP A 65 -21.50 14.90 0.51
C ASP A 65 -20.75 15.30 1.80
N ASP A 66 -21.07 16.46 2.36
CA ASP A 66 -20.42 17.04 3.56
C ASP A 66 -21.36 17.18 4.77
N ASP A 67 -22.64 16.86 4.59
CA ASP A 67 -23.63 16.85 5.65
C ASP A 67 -23.57 15.56 6.49
N GLY A 68 -22.86 15.60 7.61
CA GLY A 68 -22.86 14.53 8.62
C GLY A 68 -21.49 14.17 9.18
N VAL A 69 -21.43 13.04 9.89
CA VAL A 69 -20.18 12.49 10.43
C VAL A 69 -20.02 11.06 9.93
N ALA A 70 -18.90 10.77 9.28
CA ALA A 70 -18.48 9.41 8.98
C ALA A 70 -17.55 8.90 10.08
N PHE A 71 -17.82 7.70 10.59
CA PHE A 71 -16.91 7.01 11.52
C PHE A 71 -16.09 6.00 10.72
N ILE A 72 -14.76 6.16 10.76
CA ILE A 72 -13.82 5.29 10.04
C ILE A 72 -13.02 4.49 11.07
N GLY A 73 -13.13 3.17 11.01
CA GLY A 73 -12.25 2.25 11.72
C GLY A 73 -11.11 1.80 10.81
N LEU A 74 -9.88 1.79 11.33
CA LEU A 74 -8.73 1.21 10.65
C LEU A 74 -8.42 -0.14 11.27
N ASP A 75 -8.32 -1.18 10.46
CA ASP A 75 -8.01 -2.53 10.89
C ASP A 75 -7.01 -3.19 9.92
N ASN A 76 -6.22 -4.14 10.42
CA ASN A 76 -5.22 -4.91 9.67
C ASN A 76 -4.21 -4.05 8.88
N VAL A 77 -3.76 -2.94 9.47
CA VAL A 77 -2.71 -2.10 8.86
C VAL A 77 -1.40 -2.89 8.78
N ARG A 78 -0.90 -3.07 7.56
CA ARG A 78 0.33 -3.83 7.28
C ARG A 78 1.24 -3.04 6.36
N ILE A 79 2.53 -3.00 6.72
CA ILE A 79 3.62 -2.45 5.89
C ILE A 79 4.52 -3.62 5.54
N GLU A 80 4.73 -3.85 4.24
CA GLU A 80 5.64 -4.88 3.74
C GLU A 80 6.88 -4.19 3.15
N GLU A 81 8.04 -4.39 3.79
CA GLU A 81 9.31 -3.91 3.24
C GLU A 81 9.87 -4.95 2.27
N THR A 82 10.00 -4.58 1.00
CA THR A 82 10.81 -5.34 0.06
C THR A 82 12.25 -4.84 0.14
N THR A 83 12.96 -5.16 1.22
CA THR A 83 14.41 -5.00 1.25
C THR A 83 15.03 -6.18 0.49
N SER A 84 15.26 -6.01 -0.81
CA SER A 84 16.18 -6.90 -1.53
C SER A 84 17.58 -6.65 -0.97
N VAL A 85 17.99 -7.40 0.05
CA VAL A 85 19.40 -7.43 0.49
C VAL A 85 20.15 -8.24 -0.56
N PRO A 86 21.03 -7.65 -1.38
CA PRO A 86 21.86 -8.45 -2.27
C PRO A 86 22.74 -9.35 -1.40
N GLU A 87 22.77 -10.65 -1.68
CA GLU A 87 23.71 -11.54 -1.00
C GLU A 87 25.13 -10.97 -1.18
N PRO A 88 25.94 -10.91 -0.11
CA PRO A 88 27.32 -10.48 -0.25
C PRO A 88 28.02 -11.47 -1.18
N VAL A 89 28.31 -11.02 -2.40
CA VAL A 89 29.19 -11.74 -3.34
C VAL A 89 30.55 -11.82 -2.68
N SER A 90 30.81 -12.92 -1.97
CA SER A 90 32.12 -13.14 -1.38
C SER A 90 33.17 -13.11 -2.50
N ALA A 91 34.23 -12.33 -2.32
CA ALA A 91 35.33 -12.26 -3.30
C ALA A 91 35.90 -13.65 -3.64
N ALA A 92 35.72 -14.64 -2.75
CA ALA A 92 36.07 -16.04 -2.99
C ALA A 92 35.28 -16.68 -4.15
N GLY A 93 34.01 -16.30 -4.36
CA GLY A 93 33.18 -16.80 -5.46
C GLY A 93 33.65 -16.30 -6.84
N VAL A 94 34.14 -15.06 -6.92
CA VAL A 94 34.67 -14.48 -8.17
C VAL A 94 36.00 -15.13 -8.57
N LEU A 95 36.86 -15.46 -7.59
CA LEU A 95 38.15 -16.12 -7.84
C LEU A 95 38.00 -17.59 -8.25
N ALA A 96 37.00 -18.30 -7.72
CA ALA A 96 36.73 -19.69 -8.11
C ALA A 96 36.30 -19.83 -9.58
N ILE A 97 35.48 -18.90 -10.08
CA ILE A 97 35.05 -18.88 -11.49
C ILE A 97 36.22 -18.50 -12.42
N GLY A 98 37.05 -17.53 -12.00
CA GLY A 98 38.27 -17.17 -12.75
C GLY A 98 39.27 -18.31 -12.87
N ALA A 99 39.49 -19.08 -11.80
CA ALA A 99 40.39 -20.23 -11.82
C ALA A 99 39.86 -21.38 -12.70
N LEU A 100 38.55 -21.62 -12.71
CA LEU A 100 37.94 -22.66 -13.55
C LEU A 100 38.08 -22.33 -15.04
N LEU A 101 37.87 -21.07 -15.43
CA LEU A 101 37.95 -20.63 -16.83
C LEU A 101 39.40 -20.59 -17.37
N VAL A 102 40.39 -20.29 -16.53
CA VAL A 102 41.81 -20.35 -16.91
C VAL A 102 42.32 -21.79 -16.98
N GLY A 103 41.80 -22.69 -16.13
CA GLY A 103 42.16 -24.11 -16.13
C GLY A 103 41.69 -24.88 -17.37
N ILE A 104 40.56 -24.52 -17.96
CA ILE A 104 39.99 -25.18 -19.15
C ILE A 104 40.77 -24.82 -20.44
N LYS A 105 41.51 -23.70 -20.46
CA LYS A 105 42.24 -23.24 -21.65
C LYS A 105 43.68 -23.81 -21.76
N ARG A 106 44.12 -24.67 -20.83
CA ARG A 106 45.47 -25.27 -20.78
C ARG A 106 45.48 -26.81 -20.79
N ARG A 107 44.58 -27.45 -21.53
CA ARG A 107 44.73 -28.86 -21.94
C ARG A 107 44.49 -29.02 -23.42
#